data_AF-A0A8J7JHS3-F1
#
_entry.id   AF-A0A8J7JHS3-F1
#
_cell.length_a   1.000
_cell.length_b   1.000
_cell.length_c   1.000
_cell.angle_alpha   90.00
_cell.angle_beta   90.00
_cell.angle_gamma   90.00
#
_symmetry.space_group_name_H-M   'P 1'
#
loop_
_entity.id
_entity.type
_entity.pdbx_description
1 polymer ?
#
loop_
_entity_poly.entity_id
_entity_poly.type
_entity_poly.pdbx_seq_one_letter_code
_entity_poly.pdbx_strand_id
1 'polypeptide(L)' 'MRVPPAAPLAWMSFRLARAFGWTPQQVQALTLGQVSIYLAFLEEEANG' A
#
# COMPACT_ATOMS: atom_id res chain seq x y z
N MET A 1 -13.08 -6.72 4.00
CA MET A 1 -12.70 -7.02 2.60
C MET A 1 -11.57 -8.03 2.64
N ARG A 2 -11.78 -9.28 2.22
CA ARG A 2 -10.76 -10.34 2.22
C ARG A 2 -9.83 -10.11 1.03
N VAL A 3 -8.52 -9.99 1.26
CA VAL A 3 -7.53 -9.84 0.19
C VAL A 3 -7.59 -11.07 -0.71
N PRO A 4 -7.81 -10.95 -2.03
CA PRO A 4 -7.75 -12.09 -2.92
C PRO A 4 -6.30 -12.62 -2.93
N PRO A 5 -6.08 -13.94 -2.71
CA PRO A 5 -4.74 -14.52 -2.58
C PRO A 5 -3.88 -14.36 -3.84
N ALA A 6 -4.48 -14.02 -4.98
CA ALA A 6 -3.80 -13.97 -6.27
C ALA A 6 -3.01 -12.68 -6.55
N ALA A 7 -3.11 -11.63 -5.74
CA ALA A 7 -2.37 -10.39 -6.02
C ALA A 7 -2.06 -9.53 -4.78
N PRO A 8 -1.15 -9.98 -3.89
CA PRO A 8 -0.72 -9.20 -2.72
C PRO A 8 -0.21 -7.81 -3.11
N LEU A 9 0.58 -7.74 -4.18
CA LEU A 9 1.13 -6.49 -4.71
C LEU A 9 0.05 -5.53 -5.21
N ALA A 10 -0.93 -6.03 -5.96
CA ALA A 10 -2.02 -5.18 -6.46
C ALA A 10 -2.84 -4.61 -5.31
N TRP A 11 -3.04 -5.40 -4.24
CA TRP A 11 -3.74 -4.93 -3.06
C TRP A 11 -2.96 -3.88 -2.28
N MET A 12 -1.65 -4.08 -2.07
CA MET A 12 -0.77 -3.08 -1.47
C MET A 12 -0.80 -1.77 -2.28
N SER A 13 -0.69 -1.88 -3.61
CA SER A 13 -0.70 -0.71 -4.49
C SER A 13 -2.00 0.08 -4.42
N PHE A 14 -3.14 -0.62 -4.41
CA PHE A 14 -4.44 0.00 -4.23
C PHE A 14 -4.57 0.69 -2.86
N ARG A 15 -4.12 0.03 -1.80
CA ARG A 15 -4.23 0.55 -0.44
C ARG A 15 -3.40 1.83 -0.25
N LEU A 16 -2.17 1.85 -0.78
CA LEU A 16 -1.31 3.02 -0.78
C LEU A 16 -1.88 4.18 -1.62
N ALA A 17 -2.35 3.89 -2.83
CA ALA A 17 -2.98 4.90 -3.69
C ALA A 17 -4.19 5.57 -3.01
N ARG A 18 -5.04 4.76 -2.34
CA ARG A 18 -6.21 5.27 -1.61
C ARG A 18 -5.84 6.11 -0.40
N ALA A 19 -4.82 5.71 0.35
CA ALA A 19 -4.46 6.38 1.61
C ALA A 19 -3.75 7.72 1.38
N PHE A 20 -2.87 7.80 0.37
CA PHE A 20 -2.02 8.97 0.14
C PHE A 20 -2.45 9.82 -1.06
N GLY A 21 -3.51 9.43 -1.79
CA GLY A 21 -3.97 10.12 -2.99
C GLY A 21 -3.03 9.94 -4.20
N TRP A 22 -2.14 8.94 -4.15
CA TRP A 22 -1.19 8.66 -5.22
C TRP A 22 -1.82 7.91 -6.39
N THR A 23 -1.29 8.13 -7.58
CA THR A 23 -1.66 7.37 -8.77
C THR A 23 -1.01 5.98 -8.77
N PRO A 24 -1.56 5.00 -9.52
CA PRO A 24 -0.93 3.68 -9.65
C PRO A 24 0.52 3.75 -10.16
N GLN A 25 0.84 4.73 -11.01
CA GLN A 25 2.18 4.95 -11.53
C GLN A 25 3.14 5.46 -10.45
N GLN A 26 2.68 6.37 -9.59
CA GLN A 26 3.47 6.86 -8.45
C GLN A 26 3.78 5.74 -7.46
N VAL A 27 2.81 4.85 -7.22
CA VAL A 27 3.02 3.69 -6.32
C VAL A 27 3.99 2.68 -6.94
N GLN A 28 3.94 2.45 -8.25
CA GLN A 28 4.88 1.57 -8.94
C GLN A 28 6.32 2.11 -9.02
N ALA A 29 6.49 3.43 -8.84
CA ALA A 29 7.82 4.04 -8.75
C ALA A 29 8.50 3.82 -7.39
N LEU A 30 7.75 3.34 -6.38
CA LEU A 30 8.30 3.05 -5.06
C LEU A 30 9.10 1.75 -5.09
N THR A 31 10.23 1.78 -4.39
CA THR A 31 10.96 0.54 -4.09
C THR A 31 10.20 -0.30 -3.07
N LEU A 32 10.45 -1.61 -3.03
CA LEU A 32 9.83 -2.51 -2.05
C LEU A 32 10.05 -2.03 -0.60
N GLY A 33 11.24 -1.50 -0.28
CA GLY A 33 11.54 -0.97 1.05
C GLY A 33 10.67 0.24 1.41
N GLN A 34 10.45 1.16 0.46
CA GLN A 34 9.56 2.31 0.67
C GLN A 34 8.11 1.86 0.83
N VAL A 35 7.65 0.89 0.03
CA VAL A 35 6.30 0.30 0.17
C VAL A 35 6.10 -0.26 1.58
N SER A 36 7.07 -1.02 2.11
CA SER A 36 6.98 -1.58 3.47
C SER A 36 6.87 -0.50 4.55
N ILE A 37 7.62 0.60 4.42
CA ILE A 37 7.58 1.72 5.39
C ILE A 37 6.18 2.37 5.40
N TYR A 38 5.64 2.70 4.22
CA TYR A 38 4.32 3.33 4.15
C TYR A 38 3.20 2.40 4.65
N LEU A 39 3.31 1.10 4.38
CA LEU A 39 2.35 0.14 4.93
C LEU A 39 2.44 0.06 6.47
N ALA A 40 3.64 0.10 7.03
CA ALA A 40 3.82 0.12 8.49
C ALA A 40 3.21 1.38 9.13
N PHE A 41 3.39 2.56 8.54
CA PHE A 41 2.74 3.79 9.02
C PHE A 41 1.20 3.70 8.98
N LEU A 42 0.63 3.12 7.92
CA LEU A 42 -0.82 2.93 7.85
C LEU A 42 -1.35 1.93 8.88
N GLU A 43 -0.54 0.95 9.29
CA GLU A 43 -0.90 0.02 10.36
C GLU A 43 -0.78 0.67 11.73
N GLU A 44 0.24 1.50 11.95
CA GLU A 44 0.40 2.27 13.18
C GLU A 44 -0.74 3.29 13.37
N GLU A 45 -1.11 4.04 12.34
CA GLU A 45 -2.27 4.95 12.39
C GLU A 45 -3.60 4.23 12.59
N ALA A 46 -3.74 2.99 12.11
CA ALA A 46 -4.97 2.21 12.31
C ALA A 46 -5.09 1.59 13.71
N ASN A 47 -3.96 1.41 14.40
CA ASN A 47 -3.89 0.84 15.74
C ASN A 47 -3.70 1.88 16.86
N GLY A 48 -3.46 3.15 16.50
CA GLY A 48 -3.32 4.28 17.40
C GLY A 48 -4.65 4.90 17.86
#